data_AF-A0A448YXP1-F1
#
_entry.id   AF-A0A448YXP1-F1
#
_cell.length_a   1.000
_cell.length_b   1.000
_cell.length_c   1.000
_cell.angle_alpha   90.00
_cell.angle_beta   90.00
_cell.angle_gamma   90.00
#
_symmetry.space_group_name_H-M   'P 1'
#
loop_
_entity.id
_entity.type
_entity.pdbx_description
1 polymer ?
#
loop_
_entity_poly.entity_id
_entity_poly.type
_entity_poly.pdbx_seq_one_letter_code
_entity_poly.pdbx_strand_id
1 'polypeptide(L)'
;MDYLPIGDARVDPILSDKCVSDHVHTFYGPQSAVDPRAGILDTLAASTTVGELTGNVEENRSIYWHPTVYKYIRDEDTYKRDVIAQTSAYYIFETGKTTAFPKGFRMIGGYDTDKSMAFAECVNPSPCEAGDCYSENEFFPTTKCDELEVSMTMPNCWDGVRIDSAPDHTSHVQYADDSAFDGECPESHPVKIPQIKLFFRIMPYDGGWHTFSDLSSVYHSDYVAGWEEGILQNVLDNCENEGEDAMPNFFCEEFLTFRDAPKCTDPEACDFADPQLLEKIKAFQPATPLDIRGTIVAEETEEVVGNLPRSTCNGSLVGDGGGNDTSVPTPAPFAPPTGPPSVSPNVDDDPSSGPSVSPSEDDEDEENDSDCEDDSAFLFRGREGKNCNWVKKKARKFRRFCRKRSNGISVADFCPMACGMCNEDDNDSDCKDDSAFLFRGREGKNCNWVKKKVRAFCNKKSNGIKVKVSCPVACNAC
;
A
#
# COMPACT_ATOMS: atom_id res chain seq x y z
N MET A 1 -0.36 13.17 -0.39
CA MET A 1 0.42 14.14 0.42
C MET A 1 1.80 13.56 0.54
N ASP A 2 2.85 14.35 0.33
CA ASP A 2 4.19 13.84 0.08
C ASP A 2 5.19 14.38 1.09
N TYR A 3 6.12 13.52 1.50
CA TYR A 3 7.03 13.72 2.61
C TYR A 3 8.44 13.28 2.23
N LEU A 4 9.43 13.91 2.85
CA LEU A 4 10.75 13.33 3.04
C LEU A 4 10.90 12.81 4.47
N PRO A 5 11.78 11.81 4.70
CA PRO A 5 12.04 11.31 6.04
C PRO A 5 12.53 12.41 6.98
N ILE A 6 12.05 12.39 8.22
CA ILE A 6 12.64 13.14 9.34
C ILE A 6 13.99 12.53 9.72
N GLY A 7 14.01 11.20 9.82
CA GLY A 7 15.15 10.38 10.21
C GLY A 7 14.71 9.07 10.86
N ASP A 8 15.70 8.32 11.35
CA ASP A 8 15.54 6.95 11.83
C ASP A 8 15.90 6.83 13.32
N ALA A 9 14.97 6.33 14.13
CA ALA A 9 15.16 6.23 15.58
C ALA A 9 14.53 4.95 16.15
N ARG A 10 15.21 4.33 17.12
CA ARG A 10 14.68 3.18 17.88
C ARG A 10 13.74 3.63 18.99
N VAL A 11 12.66 4.30 18.61
CA VAL A 11 11.60 4.78 19.51
C VAL A 11 10.26 4.55 18.85
N ASP A 12 9.23 4.48 19.67
CA ASP A 12 7.84 4.34 19.22
C ASP A 12 6.95 5.13 20.18
N PRO A 13 6.52 6.34 19.78
CA PRO A 13 5.71 7.18 20.63
C PRO A 13 4.34 6.57 21.01
N ILE A 14 3.80 5.60 20.27
CA ILE A 14 2.55 4.92 20.63
C ILE A 14 2.81 3.90 21.74
N LEU A 15 3.91 3.15 21.64
CA LEU A 15 4.20 2.06 22.58
C LEU A 15 4.86 2.52 23.88
N SER A 16 5.69 3.57 23.86
CA SER A 16 6.36 4.06 25.07
C SER A 16 6.78 5.52 24.98
N ASP A 17 6.54 6.26 26.07
CA ASP A 17 7.05 7.62 26.30
C ASP A 17 8.37 7.66 27.10
N LYS A 18 8.91 6.50 27.50
CA LYS A 18 10.00 6.42 28.50
C LYS A 18 11.25 5.70 28.04
N CYS A 19 11.14 4.87 27.01
CA CYS A 19 12.21 3.95 26.67
C CYS A 19 12.31 3.77 25.15
N VAL A 20 13.42 3.17 24.74
CA VAL A 20 13.64 2.76 23.35
C VAL A 20 12.66 1.64 22.95
N SER A 21 12.25 1.66 21.69
CA SER A 21 11.37 0.64 21.12
C SER A 21 12.12 -0.66 20.82
N ASP A 22 11.37 -1.69 20.46
CA ASP A 22 11.94 -2.97 20.05
C ASP A 22 12.78 -2.85 18.77
N HIS A 23 12.47 -1.96 17.83
CA HIS A 23 13.21 -1.81 16.58
C HIS A 23 13.21 -0.37 16.05
N VAL A 24 14.02 -0.11 15.02
CA VAL A 24 14.22 1.22 14.45
C VAL A 24 13.07 1.58 13.52
N HIS A 25 12.54 2.79 13.63
CA HIS A 25 11.51 3.31 12.74
C HIS A 25 12.01 4.49 11.92
N THR A 26 11.50 4.61 10.69
CA THR A 26 11.69 5.77 9.82
C THR A 26 10.47 6.68 9.93
N PHE A 27 10.67 7.95 10.28
CA PHE A 27 9.58 8.88 10.63
C PHE A 27 9.30 9.93 9.55
N TYR A 28 8.04 10.37 9.44
CA TYR A 28 7.57 11.41 8.51
C TYR A 28 6.60 12.37 9.19
N GLY A 29 6.61 13.65 8.78
CA GLY A 29 5.73 14.68 9.32
C GLY A 29 6.51 15.72 10.15
N PRO A 30 6.06 16.09 11.36
CA PRO A 30 6.77 17.05 12.20
C PRO A 30 8.00 16.49 12.92
N GLN A 31 9.12 17.22 12.88
CA GLN A 31 10.33 16.80 13.62
C GLN A 31 10.14 16.74 15.14
N SER A 32 9.35 17.67 15.70
CA SER A 32 9.04 17.74 17.13
C SER A 32 8.28 16.52 17.67
N ALA A 33 7.86 15.63 16.76
CA ALA A 33 7.01 14.50 17.06
C ALA A 33 7.71 13.16 17.22
N VAL A 34 9.00 13.09 16.87
CA VAL A 34 9.78 11.85 16.93
C VAL A 34 10.15 11.50 18.38
N ASP A 35 10.43 12.49 19.22
CA ASP A 35 10.82 12.23 20.61
C ASP A 35 9.60 11.80 21.44
N PRO A 36 9.57 10.53 21.91
CA PRO A 36 8.44 10.01 22.66
C PRO A 36 8.18 10.77 23.98
N ARG A 37 9.21 11.44 24.54
CA ARG A 37 9.10 12.21 25.79
C ARG A 37 8.40 13.55 25.62
N ALA A 38 8.18 14.02 24.40
CA ALA A 38 7.53 15.29 24.14
C ALA A 38 6.04 15.31 24.56
N GLY A 39 5.47 14.16 25.00
CA GLY A 39 4.07 14.08 25.44
C GLY A 39 3.08 14.39 24.33
N ILE A 40 3.54 14.21 23.11
CA ILE A 40 3.01 14.76 21.87
C ILE A 40 1.62 14.21 21.52
N LEU A 41 1.29 13.02 22.00
CA LEU A 41 0.21 12.19 21.45
C LEU A 41 -1.18 12.85 21.45
N ASP A 42 -1.36 13.97 22.15
CA ASP A 42 -2.61 14.72 22.20
C ASP A 42 -2.52 16.14 21.60
N THR A 43 -1.35 16.67 21.20
CA THR A 43 -1.20 18.12 20.88
C THR A 43 -0.51 18.48 19.58
N LEU A 44 -0.15 17.51 18.73
CA LEU A 44 0.45 17.71 17.40
C LEU A 44 -0.09 18.92 16.63
N ALA A 45 -1.41 18.97 16.48
CA ALA A 45 -2.08 20.00 15.71
C ALA A 45 -1.82 21.42 16.24
N ALA A 46 -1.68 21.60 17.56
CA ALA A 46 -1.57 22.92 18.19
C ALA A 46 -0.13 23.38 18.41
N SER A 47 0.83 22.47 18.57
CA SER A 47 2.22 22.80 18.92
C SER A 47 3.18 22.87 17.74
N THR A 48 2.87 22.17 16.64
CA THR A 48 3.77 22.08 15.48
C THR A 48 3.64 23.30 14.58
N THR A 49 4.77 23.89 14.21
CA THR A 49 4.82 24.96 13.21
C THR A 49 5.07 24.40 11.80
N VAL A 50 4.65 25.12 10.76
CA VAL A 50 4.84 24.69 9.35
C VAL A 50 6.32 24.45 9.01
N GLY A 51 7.23 25.20 9.63
CA GLY A 51 8.67 25.05 9.43
C GLY A 51 9.26 23.74 9.97
N GLU A 52 8.53 22.99 10.80
CA GLU A 52 8.95 21.68 11.33
C GLU A 52 8.44 20.51 10.45
N LEU A 53 7.56 20.77 9.49
CA LEU A 53 6.94 19.74 8.66
C LEU A 53 7.86 19.32 7.53
N THR A 54 8.06 18.01 7.36
CA THR A 54 8.70 17.45 6.15
C THR A 54 7.72 17.24 4.99
N GLY A 55 6.42 17.36 5.27
CA GLY A 55 5.32 17.20 4.30
C GLY A 55 4.98 18.45 3.51
N ASN A 56 4.29 18.25 2.38
CA ASN A 56 3.86 19.32 1.48
C ASN A 56 2.48 19.95 1.76
N VAL A 57 1.75 19.51 2.79
CA VAL A 57 0.45 20.08 3.19
C VAL A 57 0.57 20.72 4.57
N GLU A 58 0.27 22.02 4.69
CA GLU A 58 0.47 22.76 5.95
C GLU A 58 -0.48 22.33 7.08
N GLU A 59 -1.70 21.93 6.73
CA GLU A 59 -2.74 21.56 7.69
C GLU A 59 -2.56 20.13 8.22
N ASN A 60 -1.86 19.25 7.49
CA ASN A 60 -1.59 17.89 7.96
C ASN A 60 -0.32 17.85 8.81
N ARG A 61 -0.50 17.99 10.13
CA ARG A 61 0.59 17.87 11.13
C ARG A 61 0.65 16.48 11.75
N SER A 62 0.07 15.48 11.09
CA SER A 62 0.13 14.08 11.54
C SER A 62 1.56 13.55 11.40
N ILE A 63 1.90 12.57 12.24
CA ILE A 63 3.16 11.83 12.15
C ILE A 63 2.86 10.39 11.72
N TYR A 64 3.78 9.85 10.92
CA TYR A 64 3.75 8.50 10.37
C TYR A 64 5.10 7.86 10.57
N TRP A 65 5.13 6.57 10.85
CA TRP A 65 6.37 5.81 10.81
C TRP A 65 6.13 4.35 10.48
N HIS A 66 7.20 3.69 10.08
CA HIS A 66 7.21 2.25 9.84
C HIS A 66 8.59 1.68 10.20
N PRO A 67 8.73 0.36 10.32
CA PRO A 67 10.02 -0.27 10.53
C PRO A 67 11.00 0.14 9.43
N THR A 68 12.18 0.63 9.83
CA THR A 68 13.25 1.01 8.92
C THR A 68 13.66 -0.20 8.07
N VAL A 69 13.93 0.03 6.78
CA VAL A 69 14.40 -1.00 5.86
C VAL A 69 15.92 -1.07 5.87
N TYR A 70 16.44 -2.29 5.91
CA TYR A 70 17.87 -2.57 5.82
C TYR A 70 18.15 -3.59 4.72
N LYS A 71 19.21 -3.34 3.94
CA LYS A 71 19.90 -4.36 3.17
C LYS A 71 20.89 -5.10 4.07
N TYR A 72 20.85 -6.43 4.07
CA TYR A 72 21.83 -7.25 4.78
C TYR A 72 22.94 -7.74 3.84
N ILE A 73 24.15 -7.28 4.11
CA ILE A 73 25.38 -7.63 3.39
C ILE A 73 26.02 -8.83 4.11
N ARG A 74 25.74 -10.03 3.58
CA ARG A 74 26.10 -11.30 4.22
C ARG A 74 27.59 -11.50 4.44
N ASP A 75 28.41 -11.10 3.46
CA ASP A 75 29.87 -11.29 3.52
C ASP A 75 30.52 -10.43 4.62
N GLU A 76 29.87 -9.32 4.98
CA GLU A 76 30.32 -8.38 6.01
C GLU A 76 29.58 -8.57 7.34
N ASP A 77 28.59 -9.46 7.40
CA ASP A 77 27.65 -9.59 8.52
C ASP A 77 27.10 -8.22 8.95
N THR A 78 26.66 -7.41 7.98
CA THR A 78 26.32 -6.00 8.21
C THR A 78 24.97 -5.65 7.62
N TYR A 79 24.13 -5.00 8.42
CA TYR A 79 22.91 -4.35 7.96
C TYR A 79 23.19 -2.91 7.59
N LYS A 80 22.90 -2.54 6.36
CA LYS A 80 22.97 -1.17 5.86
C LYS A 80 21.58 -0.63 5.63
N ARG A 81 21.26 0.50 6.25
CA ARG A 81 19.95 1.14 6.14
C ARG A 81 19.72 1.64 4.72
N ASP A 82 18.53 1.39 4.18
CA ASP A 82 18.09 1.99 2.93
C ASP A 82 17.67 3.44 3.10
N VAL A 83 17.98 4.24 2.09
CA VAL A 83 17.52 5.63 2.03
C VAL A 83 16.15 5.65 1.38
N ILE A 84 15.13 5.99 2.17
CA ILE A 84 13.80 6.24 1.63
C ILE A 84 13.83 7.55 0.83
N ALA A 85 13.62 7.44 -0.48
CA ALA A 85 13.68 8.57 -1.40
C ALA A 85 12.49 9.52 -1.23
N GLN A 86 11.30 8.96 -0.97
CA GLN A 86 10.05 9.69 -0.79
C GLN A 86 9.02 8.80 -0.09
N THR A 87 8.12 9.44 0.66
CA THR A 87 6.91 8.80 1.20
C THR A 87 5.67 9.60 0.85
N SER A 88 4.57 8.92 0.59
CA SER A 88 3.28 9.54 0.32
C SER A 88 2.18 8.94 1.20
N ALA A 89 1.34 9.79 1.77
CA ALA A 89 0.11 9.41 2.46
C ALA A 89 -1.11 9.89 1.67
N TYR A 90 -2.01 8.96 1.38
CA TYR A 90 -3.29 9.21 0.71
C TYR A 90 -4.43 8.96 1.69
N TYR A 91 -5.31 9.93 1.81
CA TYR A 91 -6.53 9.82 2.59
C TYR A 91 -7.66 9.55 1.59
N ILE A 92 -8.17 8.34 1.58
CA ILE A 92 -9.20 7.87 0.64
C ILE A 92 -10.54 7.84 1.36
N PHE A 93 -11.57 8.48 0.78
CA PHE A 93 -12.86 8.65 1.43
C PHE A 93 -14.00 8.85 0.43
N GLU A 94 -15.22 8.58 0.89
CA GLU A 94 -16.44 9.02 0.21
C GLU A 94 -16.88 10.37 0.77
N THR A 95 -17.00 11.38 -0.09
CA THR A 95 -17.38 12.74 0.30
C THR A 95 -18.69 12.75 1.11
N GLY A 96 -18.65 13.35 2.30
CA GLY A 96 -19.79 13.49 3.22
C GLY A 96 -20.21 12.20 3.93
N LYS A 97 -19.42 11.12 3.88
CA LYS A 97 -19.74 9.84 4.54
C LYS A 97 -18.71 9.39 5.57
N THR A 98 -17.59 10.09 5.69
CA THR A 98 -16.51 9.73 6.61
C THR A 98 -16.38 10.77 7.72
N THR A 99 -15.94 10.30 8.89
CA THR A 99 -15.66 11.12 10.06
C THR A 99 -14.16 11.36 10.18
N ALA A 100 -13.74 12.59 10.43
CA ALA A 100 -12.35 12.92 10.69
C ALA A 100 -11.85 12.25 11.98
N PHE A 101 -10.55 12.01 12.05
CA PHE A 101 -9.92 11.49 13.26
C PHE A 101 -10.13 12.43 14.45
N PRO A 102 -10.56 11.93 15.62
CA PRO A 102 -10.60 12.74 16.83
C PRO A 102 -9.19 13.17 17.23
N LYS A 103 -9.10 14.25 18.01
CA LYS A 103 -7.81 14.73 18.54
C LYS A 103 -7.10 13.63 19.33
N GLY A 104 -5.83 13.40 19.00
CA GLY A 104 -4.98 12.40 19.65
C GLY A 104 -5.26 10.95 19.23
N PHE A 105 -6.11 10.74 18.22
CA PHE A 105 -6.30 9.44 17.59
C PHE A 105 -4.97 8.88 17.11
N ARG A 106 -4.71 7.61 17.45
CA ARG A 106 -3.50 6.90 17.05
C ARG A 106 -3.83 5.43 16.76
N MET A 107 -3.17 4.86 15.77
CA MET A 107 -3.38 3.46 15.42
C MET A 107 -2.13 2.85 14.78
N ILE A 108 -2.01 1.54 14.91
CA ILE A 108 -1.03 0.74 14.18
C ILE A 108 -1.80 -0.14 13.17
N GLY A 109 -1.37 -0.13 11.91
CA GLY A 109 -1.95 -0.93 10.83
C GLY A 109 -0.93 -1.91 10.24
N GLY A 110 -1.40 -2.88 9.46
CA GLY A 110 -0.52 -3.82 8.75
C GLY A 110 -0.49 -5.25 9.28
N TYR A 111 -0.76 -5.47 10.57
CA TYR A 111 -0.68 -6.80 11.20
C TYR A 111 -1.67 -7.84 10.65
N ASP A 112 -2.84 -7.40 10.14
CA ASP A 112 -3.72 -8.26 9.34
C ASP A 112 -3.26 -8.23 7.87
N THR A 113 -2.28 -9.06 7.54
CA THR A 113 -1.60 -9.06 6.22
C THR A 113 -2.53 -9.35 5.05
N ASP A 114 -3.63 -10.07 5.29
CA ASP A 114 -4.64 -10.35 4.26
C ASP A 114 -5.49 -9.10 3.94
N LYS A 115 -5.63 -8.18 4.90
CA LYS A 115 -6.48 -7.00 4.79
C LYS A 115 -5.73 -5.69 4.56
N SER A 116 -4.50 -5.58 5.05
CA SER A 116 -3.64 -4.40 4.85
C SER A 116 -3.18 -4.24 3.42
N MET A 117 -3.32 -5.30 2.60
CA MET A 117 -2.94 -5.32 1.19
C MET A 117 -1.53 -4.78 0.96
N ALA A 118 -0.62 -5.07 1.90
CA ALA A 118 0.74 -4.61 1.80
C ALA A 118 1.47 -5.30 0.64
N PHE A 119 2.17 -4.54 -0.19
CA PHE A 119 2.98 -5.09 -1.28
C PHE A 119 4.21 -4.24 -1.55
N ALA A 120 5.19 -4.88 -2.19
CA ALA A 120 6.42 -4.27 -2.68
C ALA A 120 6.53 -4.53 -4.20
N GLU A 121 6.40 -3.47 -4.99
CA GLU A 121 6.45 -3.51 -6.45
C GLU A 121 7.81 -3.02 -6.95
N CYS A 122 8.45 -3.85 -7.77
CA CYS A 122 9.75 -3.57 -8.36
C CYS A 122 9.56 -3.02 -9.78
N VAL A 123 9.80 -1.72 -9.94
CA VAL A 123 9.60 -1.00 -11.20
C VAL A 123 10.87 -1.09 -12.05
N ASN A 124 10.71 -1.48 -13.32
CA ASN A 124 11.82 -1.76 -14.25
C ASN A 124 12.85 -2.76 -13.65
N PRO A 125 12.44 -4.00 -13.37
CA PRO A 125 13.31 -4.97 -12.73
C PRO A 125 14.51 -5.31 -13.62
N SER A 126 15.67 -5.44 -13.00
CA SER A 126 16.92 -5.90 -13.61
C SER A 126 17.54 -7.02 -12.76
N PRO A 127 18.45 -7.83 -13.33
CA PRO A 127 19.14 -8.85 -12.56
C PRO A 127 19.85 -8.25 -11.34
N CYS A 128 19.67 -8.89 -10.19
CA CYS A 128 20.48 -8.64 -8.99
C CYS A 128 21.96 -8.88 -9.27
N GLU A 129 22.82 -8.22 -8.51
CA GLU A 129 24.27 -8.37 -8.66
C GLU A 129 24.71 -9.82 -8.37
N ALA A 130 25.70 -10.29 -9.12
CA ALA A 130 26.11 -11.69 -9.09
C ALA A 130 26.59 -12.10 -7.69
N GLY A 131 25.84 -12.99 -7.03
CA GLY A 131 26.15 -13.52 -5.70
C GLY A 131 25.22 -13.03 -4.58
N ASP A 132 24.45 -11.96 -4.80
CA ASP A 132 23.68 -11.25 -3.75
C ASP A 132 22.15 -11.36 -3.92
N CYS A 133 21.66 -12.32 -4.71
CA CYS A 133 20.23 -12.47 -5.01
C CYS A 133 19.42 -13.24 -3.95
N TYR A 134 20.05 -13.60 -2.84
CA TYR A 134 19.44 -14.41 -1.79
C TYR A 134 18.73 -13.53 -0.76
N SER A 135 17.59 -13.99 -0.24
CA SER A 135 16.89 -13.36 0.89
C SER A 135 16.16 -14.43 1.69
N GLU A 136 16.12 -14.28 3.01
CA GLU A 136 15.19 -15.01 3.89
C GLU A 136 13.88 -14.26 4.11
N ASN A 137 13.83 -12.98 3.75
CA ASN A 137 12.63 -12.17 3.81
C ASN A 137 11.76 -12.42 2.57
N GLU A 138 10.46 -12.64 2.79
CA GLU A 138 9.51 -12.97 1.71
C GLU A 138 8.71 -11.75 1.20
N PHE A 139 8.85 -10.58 1.85
CA PHE A 139 8.13 -9.37 1.49
C PHE A 139 8.84 -8.60 0.36
N PHE A 140 10.16 -8.47 0.47
CA PHE A 140 10.94 -7.67 -0.47
C PHE A 140 11.35 -8.47 -1.71
N PRO A 141 11.31 -7.88 -2.92
CA PRO A 141 11.82 -8.51 -4.13
C PRO A 141 13.32 -8.75 -4.03
N THR A 142 13.81 -9.91 -4.49
CA THR A 142 15.24 -10.19 -4.56
C THR A 142 15.91 -9.61 -5.81
N THR A 143 15.12 -9.14 -6.78
CA THR A 143 15.61 -8.50 -8.01
C THR A 143 15.91 -7.03 -7.79
N LYS A 144 16.90 -6.50 -8.53
CA LYS A 144 17.20 -5.07 -8.58
C LYS A 144 16.09 -4.34 -9.35
N CYS A 145 15.82 -3.08 -9.02
CA CYS A 145 14.95 -2.19 -9.82
C CYS A 145 15.44 -0.75 -9.75
N ASP A 146 14.96 0.05 -10.71
CA ASP A 146 15.12 1.51 -10.69
C ASP A 146 14.40 2.12 -9.48
N GLU A 147 13.24 1.56 -9.13
CA GLU A 147 12.41 1.96 -8.01
C GLU A 147 11.74 0.75 -7.37
N LEU A 148 11.82 0.66 -6.04
CA LEU A 148 10.94 -0.18 -5.25
C LEU A 148 9.85 0.69 -4.64
N GLU A 149 8.60 0.46 -5.03
CA GLU A 149 7.43 1.07 -4.40
C GLU A 149 6.85 0.09 -3.38
N VAL A 150 6.79 0.49 -2.11
CA VAL A 150 6.14 -0.28 -1.06
C VAL A 150 4.89 0.44 -0.62
N SER A 151 3.78 -0.27 -0.50
CA SER A 151 2.54 0.33 -0.03
C SER A 151 1.75 -0.56 0.93
N MET A 152 0.85 0.05 1.70
CA MET A 152 -0.14 -0.61 2.53
C MET A 152 -1.37 0.26 2.75
N THR A 153 -2.48 -0.35 3.16
CA THR A 153 -3.66 0.36 3.68
C THR A 153 -3.81 0.17 5.19
N MET A 154 -4.17 1.25 5.86
CA MET A 154 -4.54 1.27 7.27
C MET A 154 -6.03 0.91 7.46
N PRO A 155 -6.44 0.46 8.66
CA PRO A 155 -7.85 0.31 9.02
C PRO A 155 -8.67 1.59 8.79
N ASN A 156 -9.94 1.44 8.41
CA ASN A 156 -10.84 2.54 8.04
C ASN A 156 -12.21 2.53 8.77
N CYS A 157 -12.35 1.68 9.78
CA CYS A 157 -13.51 1.64 10.67
C CYS A 157 -13.05 1.81 12.12
N TRP A 158 -13.74 2.66 12.87
CA TRP A 158 -13.43 3.03 14.25
C TRP A 158 -14.60 2.66 15.18
N ASP A 159 -14.30 2.28 16.43
CA ASP A 159 -15.31 1.97 17.45
C ASP A 159 -16.14 3.16 17.92
N GLY A 160 -15.74 4.38 17.55
CA GLY A 160 -16.46 5.62 17.87
C GLY A 160 -16.21 6.14 19.29
N VAL A 161 -15.33 5.49 20.06
CA VAL A 161 -15.12 5.79 21.48
C VAL A 161 -13.64 6.02 21.80
N ARG A 162 -12.77 5.09 21.40
CA ARG A 162 -11.37 5.04 21.86
C ARG A 162 -10.45 5.70 20.84
N ILE A 163 -9.65 6.67 21.27
CA ILE A 163 -8.58 7.25 20.46
C ILE A 163 -7.33 6.36 20.37
N ASP A 164 -7.27 5.33 21.22
CA ASP A 164 -6.21 4.32 21.32
C ASP A 164 -6.73 3.08 22.07
N SER A 165 -6.11 1.91 21.86
CA SER A 165 -6.44 0.66 22.55
C SER A 165 -5.23 -0.02 23.18
N ALA A 166 -4.47 0.71 23.98
CA ALA A 166 -3.41 0.12 24.80
C ALA A 166 -3.90 -1.13 25.59
N PRO A 167 -3.10 -2.21 25.66
CA PRO A 167 -1.71 -2.30 25.22
C PRO A 167 -1.53 -2.75 23.75
N ASP A 168 -2.61 -3.05 23.02
CA ASP A 168 -2.50 -3.59 21.65
C ASP A 168 -2.51 -2.53 20.56
N HIS A 169 -2.99 -1.32 20.86
CA HIS A 169 -3.05 -0.15 19.97
C HIS A 169 -3.74 -0.37 18.60
N THR A 170 -4.48 -1.48 18.46
CA THR A 170 -5.06 -1.97 17.21
C THR A 170 -6.56 -2.31 17.35
N SER A 171 -7.01 -2.79 18.52
CA SER A 171 -8.39 -3.24 18.77
C SER A 171 -9.49 -2.19 18.75
N HIS A 172 -9.17 -0.90 18.59
CA HIS A 172 -10.17 0.17 18.43
C HIS A 172 -10.44 0.54 16.97
N VAL A 173 -9.70 -0.08 16.04
CA VAL A 173 -9.89 0.08 14.60
C VAL A 173 -10.02 -1.27 13.90
N GLN A 174 -10.69 -1.27 12.76
CA GLN A 174 -10.88 -2.45 11.93
C GLN A 174 -10.91 -2.08 10.45
N TYR A 175 -10.54 -3.01 9.58
CA TYR A 175 -10.76 -2.89 8.15
C TYR A 175 -12.24 -3.08 7.82
N ALA A 176 -12.78 -2.25 6.92
CA ALA A 176 -14.10 -2.46 6.35
C ALA A 176 -14.20 -3.75 5.53
N ASP A 177 -15.42 -4.12 5.14
CA ASP A 177 -15.67 -5.28 4.27
C ASP A 177 -14.85 -5.23 2.98
N ASP A 178 -14.30 -6.37 2.58
CA ASP A 178 -13.36 -6.52 1.45
C ASP A 178 -12.12 -5.59 1.53
N SER A 179 -11.83 -4.99 2.70
CA SER A 179 -10.84 -3.92 2.92
C SER A 179 -11.03 -2.68 2.04
N ALA A 180 -12.22 -2.51 1.47
CA ALA A 180 -12.52 -1.39 0.59
C ALA A 180 -12.78 -0.11 1.39
N PHE A 181 -12.30 1.04 0.91
CA PHE A 181 -12.51 2.32 1.59
C PHE A 181 -13.99 2.69 1.72
N ASP A 182 -14.81 2.28 0.75
CA ASP A 182 -16.27 2.45 0.69
C ASP A 182 -17.04 1.25 1.27
N GLY A 183 -16.32 0.20 1.70
CA GLY A 183 -16.89 -0.99 2.32
C GLY A 183 -17.70 -0.67 3.58
N GLU A 184 -18.60 -1.59 3.95
CA GLU A 184 -19.37 -1.44 5.18
C GLU A 184 -18.49 -1.72 6.39
N CYS A 185 -18.69 -0.92 7.43
CA CYS A 185 -18.00 -1.14 8.69
C CYS A 185 -18.72 -2.19 9.54
N PRO A 186 -17.99 -3.06 10.26
CA PRO A 186 -18.60 -4.04 11.13
C PRO A 186 -19.30 -3.34 12.31
N GLU A 187 -20.32 -3.99 12.88
CA GLU A 187 -21.10 -3.42 14.00
C GLU A 187 -20.23 -3.05 15.22
N SER A 188 -19.08 -3.71 15.41
CA SER A 188 -18.12 -3.39 16.48
C SER A 188 -17.34 -2.10 16.24
N HIS A 189 -17.24 -1.63 15.00
CA HIS A 189 -16.49 -0.45 14.60
C HIS A 189 -17.32 0.44 13.65
N PRO A 190 -18.48 0.96 14.10
CA PRO A 190 -19.49 1.50 13.20
C PRO A 190 -19.14 2.86 12.58
N VAL A 191 -18.07 3.54 13.04
CA VAL A 191 -17.71 4.87 12.55
C VAL A 191 -16.72 4.75 11.40
N LYS A 192 -17.14 5.12 10.19
CA LYS A 192 -16.26 5.15 9.02
C LYS A 192 -15.32 6.36 9.10
N ILE A 193 -14.02 6.11 9.03
CA ILE A 193 -12.93 7.09 9.01
C ILE A 193 -12.22 7.03 7.64
N PRO A 194 -11.52 8.08 7.17
CA PRO A 194 -10.81 8.02 5.91
C PRO A 194 -9.75 6.90 5.94
N GLN A 195 -9.66 6.11 4.87
CA GLN A 195 -8.65 5.06 4.75
C GLN A 195 -7.31 5.71 4.39
N ILE A 196 -6.29 5.51 5.22
CA ILE A 196 -4.94 5.97 4.92
C ILE A 196 -4.22 4.89 4.11
N LYS A 197 -3.75 5.21 2.91
CA LYS A 197 -2.82 4.39 2.14
C LYS A 197 -1.43 5.03 2.19
N LEU A 198 -0.45 4.29 2.67
CA LEU A 198 0.92 4.75 2.84
C LEU A 198 1.81 4.12 1.78
N PHE A 199 2.69 4.92 1.21
CA PHE A 199 3.68 4.52 0.22
C PHE A 199 5.05 5.01 0.64
N PHE A 200 6.08 4.20 0.47
CA PHE A 200 7.46 4.65 0.47
C PHE A 200 8.21 4.09 -0.74
N ARG A 201 9.24 4.82 -1.17
CA ARG A 201 10.06 4.45 -2.33
C ARG A 201 11.53 4.34 -1.98
N ILE A 202 12.18 3.30 -2.48
CA ILE A 202 13.63 3.15 -2.47
C ILE A 202 14.11 3.27 -3.92
N MET A 203 15.02 4.22 -4.19
CA MET A 203 15.47 4.57 -5.54
C MET A 203 16.97 4.95 -5.54
N PRO A 204 17.86 4.15 -6.17
CA PRO A 204 17.60 2.82 -6.73
C PRO A 204 17.40 1.75 -5.66
N TYR A 205 16.79 0.60 -6.01
CA TYR A 205 16.68 -0.56 -5.14
C TYR A 205 17.58 -1.69 -5.64
N ASP A 206 18.56 -2.10 -4.83
CA ASP A 206 19.63 -3.01 -5.25
C ASP A 206 19.22 -4.49 -5.32
N GLY A 207 18.05 -4.87 -4.81
CA GLY A 207 17.66 -6.27 -4.68
C GLY A 207 18.51 -7.03 -3.65
N GLY A 208 18.34 -8.34 -3.60
CA GLY A 208 18.97 -9.18 -2.58
C GLY A 208 18.25 -9.15 -1.24
N TRP A 209 19.00 -9.40 -0.15
CA TRP A 209 18.41 -9.54 1.17
C TRP A 209 18.07 -8.18 1.78
N HIS A 210 16.81 -7.81 1.68
CA HIS A 210 16.25 -6.68 2.42
C HIS A 210 15.32 -7.16 3.53
N THR A 211 15.28 -6.43 4.62
CA THR A 211 14.39 -6.74 5.74
C THR A 211 13.95 -5.47 6.45
N PHE A 212 12.80 -5.53 7.09
CA PHE A 212 12.42 -4.55 8.10
C PHE A 212 13.31 -4.71 9.34
N SER A 213 13.45 -3.64 10.10
CA SER A 213 14.29 -3.57 11.30
C SER A 213 13.82 -4.50 12.42
N ASP A 214 12.54 -4.89 12.38
CA ASP A 214 11.94 -5.90 13.23
C ASP A 214 12.18 -7.34 12.75
N LEU A 215 13.03 -7.51 11.71
CA LEU A 215 13.38 -8.79 11.07
C LEU A 215 12.18 -9.58 10.54
N SER A 216 11.00 -8.97 10.49
CA SER A 216 9.80 -9.60 9.99
C SER A 216 9.66 -9.39 8.47
N SER A 217 8.77 -10.15 7.86
CA SER A 217 8.26 -9.90 6.50
C SER A 217 6.89 -9.22 6.54
N VAL A 218 6.54 -8.57 7.64
CA VAL A 218 5.26 -7.90 7.84
C VAL A 218 5.49 -6.40 7.81
N TYR A 219 4.98 -5.75 6.77
CA TYR A 219 4.94 -4.30 6.74
C TYR A 219 3.82 -3.81 7.68
N HIS A 220 4.21 -3.14 8.76
CA HIS A 220 3.31 -2.36 9.60
C HIS A 220 3.63 -0.87 9.50
N SER A 221 2.66 -0.03 9.86
CA SER A 221 2.89 1.40 9.98
C SER A 221 1.98 2.00 11.03
N ASP A 222 2.45 3.11 11.58
CA ASP A 222 1.90 3.79 12.72
C ASP A 222 1.46 5.18 12.32
N TYR A 223 0.39 5.64 12.95
CA TYR A 223 -0.23 6.92 12.66
C TYR A 223 -0.65 7.61 13.95
N VAL A 224 -0.34 8.90 14.07
CA VAL A 224 -0.97 9.78 15.07
C VAL A 224 -1.54 11.00 14.36
N ALA A 225 -2.83 11.24 14.58
CA ALA A 225 -3.55 12.35 13.98
C ALA A 225 -3.05 13.70 14.50
N GLY A 226 -2.62 14.56 13.58
CA GLY A 226 -2.19 15.94 13.86
C GLY A 226 -3.03 16.99 13.15
N TRP A 227 -4.27 16.67 12.81
CA TRP A 227 -5.19 17.63 12.19
C TRP A 227 -5.78 18.60 13.21
N GLU A 228 -5.84 19.88 12.86
CA GLU A 228 -6.62 20.84 13.62
C GLU A 228 -8.12 20.52 13.48
N GLU A 229 -8.86 20.69 14.57
CA GLU A 229 -10.27 20.34 14.65
C GLU A 229 -11.08 21.07 13.56
N GLY A 230 -11.90 20.30 12.82
CA GLY A 230 -12.75 20.82 11.76
C GLY A 230 -12.09 20.93 10.38
N ILE A 231 -10.76 21.04 10.27
CA ILE A 231 -10.10 21.16 8.95
C ILE A 231 -10.27 19.89 8.13
N LEU A 232 -9.86 18.73 8.68
CA LEU A 232 -10.00 17.46 7.96
C LEU A 232 -11.47 17.15 7.68
N GLN A 233 -12.37 17.39 8.64
CA GLN A 233 -13.80 17.15 8.43
C GLN A 233 -14.35 18.01 7.29
N ASN A 234 -13.94 19.29 7.19
CA ASN A 234 -14.32 20.17 6.09
C ASN A 234 -13.86 19.62 4.73
N VAL A 235 -12.66 19.05 4.65
CA VAL A 235 -12.17 18.36 3.44
C VAL A 235 -13.04 17.13 3.13
N LEU A 236 -13.28 16.28 4.13
CA LEU A 236 -14.07 15.05 3.97
C LEU A 236 -15.51 15.33 3.53
N ASP A 237 -16.11 16.42 4.00
CA ASP A 237 -17.49 16.79 3.70
C ASP A 237 -17.67 17.46 2.34
N ASN A 238 -16.66 18.21 1.86
CA ASN A 238 -16.85 19.15 0.75
C ASN A 238 -15.91 18.94 -0.44
N CYS A 239 -14.79 18.24 -0.28
CA CYS A 239 -13.89 17.95 -1.40
C CYS A 239 -14.43 16.76 -2.22
N GLU A 240 -14.71 16.98 -3.50
CA GLU A 240 -14.97 15.90 -4.46
C GLU A 240 -13.64 15.35 -4.98
N ASN A 241 -13.23 14.18 -4.52
CA ASN A 241 -12.01 13.50 -4.94
C ASN A 241 -12.33 12.07 -5.42
N GLU A 242 -12.18 11.80 -6.71
CA GLU A 242 -12.39 10.45 -7.29
C GLU A 242 -11.14 9.54 -7.15
N GLY A 243 -10.12 9.97 -6.40
CA GLY A 243 -8.87 9.26 -6.19
C GLY A 243 -9.04 8.06 -5.25
N GLU A 244 -8.97 6.85 -5.81
CA GLU A 244 -9.04 5.59 -5.06
C GLU A 244 -7.65 4.98 -4.77
N ASP A 245 -6.59 5.63 -5.24
CA ASP A 245 -5.21 5.17 -5.10
C ASP A 245 -4.21 6.36 -5.14
N ALA A 246 -2.91 6.06 -5.24
CA ALA A 246 -1.87 7.01 -5.59
C ALA A 246 -2.16 7.64 -6.96
N MET A 247 -2.97 8.70 -6.96
CA MET A 247 -3.33 9.43 -8.17
C MET A 247 -2.78 10.86 -8.11
N PRO A 248 -1.88 11.26 -9.03
CA PRO A 248 -1.06 12.47 -8.90
C PRO A 248 -1.80 13.75 -9.28
N ASN A 249 -3.09 13.67 -9.64
CA ASN A 249 -3.86 14.79 -10.20
C ASN A 249 -5.13 15.09 -9.41
N PHE A 250 -5.39 14.36 -8.33
CA PHE A 250 -6.61 14.52 -7.55
C PHE A 250 -6.28 15.06 -6.16
N PHE A 251 -6.43 16.38 -6.03
CA PHE A 251 -6.09 17.12 -4.83
C PHE A 251 -7.26 17.98 -4.37
N CYS A 252 -7.33 18.20 -3.06
CA CYS A 252 -8.27 19.13 -2.45
C CYS A 252 -7.64 20.53 -2.30
N GLU A 253 -7.04 21.09 -3.36
CA GLU A 253 -6.31 22.38 -3.31
C GLU A 253 -7.19 23.57 -2.88
N GLU A 254 -8.51 23.49 -3.05
CA GLU A 254 -9.44 24.52 -2.54
C GLU A 254 -9.59 24.49 -1.01
N PHE A 255 -9.17 23.38 -0.36
CA PHE A 255 -9.35 23.13 1.07
C PHE A 255 -8.03 23.00 1.84
N LEU A 256 -6.91 22.83 1.13
CA LEU A 256 -5.59 22.54 1.70
C LEU A 256 -4.52 23.41 1.06
N THR A 257 -3.55 23.83 1.87
CA THR A 257 -2.43 24.65 1.42
C THR A 257 -1.24 23.76 1.07
N PHE A 258 -0.95 23.64 -0.22
CA PHE A 258 0.18 22.87 -0.74
C PHE A 258 1.43 23.73 -0.88
N ARG A 259 2.52 23.33 -0.22
CA ARG A 259 3.81 24.04 -0.20
C ARG A 259 4.60 23.89 -1.49
N ASP A 260 4.24 22.90 -2.31
CA ASP A 260 4.80 22.61 -3.64
C ASP A 260 3.89 23.08 -4.79
N ALA A 261 2.88 23.90 -4.47
CA ALA A 261 1.96 24.49 -5.44
C ALA A 261 2.69 25.32 -6.53
N PRO A 262 2.11 25.44 -7.74
CA PRO A 262 0.87 24.79 -8.17
C PRO A 262 1.08 23.28 -8.36
N LYS A 263 0.07 22.47 -8.00
CA LYS A 263 0.11 21.04 -8.33
C LYS A 263 -0.03 20.85 -9.82
N CYS A 264 0.66 19.83 -10.30
CA CYS A 264 0.47 19.36 -11.65
C CYS A 264 -0.93 18.73 -11.75
N THR A 265 -1.71 19.14 -12.75
CA THR A 265 -3.10 18.65 -12.97
C THR A 265 -3.27 18.02 -14.36
N ASP A 266 -2.20 17.98 -15.16
CA ASP A 266 -2.18 17.38 -16.49
C ASP A 266 -1.84 15.87 -16.40
N PRO A 267 -2.81 14.98 -16.59
CA PRO A 267 -2.59 13.54 -16.45
C PRO A 267 -1.59 12.92 -17.44
N GLU A 268 -1.18 13.64 -18.50
CA GLU A 268 -0.16 13.17 -19.42
C GLU A 268 1.25 13.67 -19.08
N ALA A 269 1.36 14.68 -18.21
CA ALA A 269 2.63 15.32 -17.84
C ALA A 269 3.02 15.11 -16.36
N CYS A 270 2.04 14.82 -15.49
CA CYS A 270 2.30 14.63 -14.06
C CYS A 270 2.74 13.19 -13.77
N ASP A 271 4.00 13.05 -13.38
CA ASP A 271 4.61 11.80 -12.93
C ASP A 271 4.93 11.88 -11.43
N PHE A 272 4.80 10.77 -10.71
CA PHE A 272 5.25 10.68 -9.30
C PHE A 272 6.76 10.72 -9.17
N ALA A 273 7.45 10.19 -10.18
CA ALA A 273 8.90 10.29 -10.30
C ALA A 273 9.35 11.66 -10.83
N ASP A 274 8.45 12.65 -10.96
CA ASP A 274 8.79 14.00 -11.42
C ASP A 274 9.92 14.56 -10.54
N PRO A 275 11.14 14.73 -11.09
CA PRO A 275 12.26 15.28 -10.32
C PRO A 275 11.94 16.66 -9.74
N GLN A 276 11.01 17.40 -10.37
CA GLN A 276 10.56 18.70 -9.87
C GLN A 276 9.77 18.58 -8.57
N LEU A 277 9.02 17.48 -8.35
CA LEU A 277 8.32 17.26 -7.08
C LEU A 277 9.32 17.09 -5.94
N LEU A 278 10.33 16.23 -6.13
CA LEU A 278 11.38 16.04 -5.12
C LEU A 278 12.18 17.31 -4.86
N GLU A 279 12.50 18.09 -5.90
CA GLU A 279 13.19 19.37 -5.75
C GLU A 279 12.33 20.38 -4.96
N LYS A 280 11.04 20.48 -5.27
CA LYS A 280 10.10 21.33 -4.52
C LYS A 280 10.00 20.93 -3.05
N ILE A 281 9.87 19.63 -2.75
CA ILE A 281 9.77 19.15 -1.37
C ILE A 281 11.07 19.42 -0.59
N LYS A 282 12.23 19.22 -1.22
CA LYS A 282 13.55 19.55 -0.64
C LYS A 282 13.66 21.03 -0.27
N ALA A 283 13.07 21.94 -1.06
CA ALA A 283 13.20 23.38 -0.88
C ALA A 283 12.57 23.92 0.42
N PHE A 284 11.65 23.18 1.03
CA PHE A 284 10.94 23.60 2.25
C PHE A 284 11.11 22.65 3.44
N GLN A 285 12.09 21.73 3.38
CA GLN A 285 12.44 20.93 4.54
C GLN A 285 12.89 21.81 5.72
N PRO A 286 12.71 21.34 6.97
CA PRO A 286 13.14 22.09 8.14
C PRO A 286 14.61 22.52 8.03
N ALA A 287 14.87 23.81 8.29
CA ALA A 287 16.19 24.40 8.09
C ALA A 287 17.28 23.78 9.00
N THR A 288 16.86 23.23 10.14
CA THR A 288 17.71 22.47 11.05
C THR A 288 17.19 21.03 11.12
N PRO A 289 17.92 20.05 10.59
CA PRO A 289 17.58 18.65 10.75
C PRO A 289 17.54 18.24 12.23
N LEU A 290 16.66 17.30 12.58
CA LEU A 290 16.58 16.73 13.91
C LEU A 290 17.84 15.92 14.23
N ASP A 291 18.55 16.29 15.30
CA ASP A 291 19.72 15.54 15.76
C ASP A 291 19.29 14.33 16.62
N ILE A 292 18.89 13.25 15.96
CA ILE A 292 18.39 12.04 16.65
C ILE A 292 19.44 11.47 17.61
N ARG A 293 20.71 11.38 17.19
CA ARG A 293 21.78 10.77 18.01
C ARG A 293 22.19 11.64 19.19
N GLY A 294 22.15 12.96 19.04
CA GLY A 294 22.47 13.88 20.12
C GLY A 294 21.30 14.18 21.06
N THR A 295 20.05 13.90 20.66
CA THR A 295 18.87 14.33 21.44
C THR A 295 17.89 13.23 21.83
N ILE A 296 17.76 12.14 21.05
CA ILE A 296 16.74 11.10 21.27
C ILE A 296 17.39 9.76 21.62
N VAL A 297 18.12 9.13 20.68
CA VAL A 297 18.77 7.82 20.89
C VAL A 297 20.15 7.83 20.22
N ALA A 298 21.21 7.60 21.00
CA ALA A 298 22.60 7.68 20.50
C ALA A 298 23.06 6.47 19.66
N GLU A 299 22.28 5.39 19.63
CA GLU A 299 22.61 4.15 18.91
C GLU A 299 22.91 4.40 17.43
N GLU A 300 23.82 3.58 16.89
CA GLU A 300 24.09 3.54 15.45
C GLU A 300 22.94 2.83 14.75
N THR A 301 22.44 3.44 13.67
CA THR A 301 21.30 2.93 12.91
C THR A 301 21.56 2.90 11.41
N GLU A 302 22.70 3.41 10.92
CA GLU A 302 22.99 3.45 9.48
C GLU A 302 23.69 2.19 8.99
N GLU A 303 24.78 1.79 9.64
CA GLU A 303 25.53 0.57 9.35
C GLU A 303 25.72 -0.22 10.66
N VAL A 304 25.02 -1.35 10.78
CA VAL A 304 24.98 -2.17 12.00
C VAL A 304 25.63 -3.52 11.72
N VAL A 305 26.78 -3.76 12.34
CA VAL A 305 27.48 -5.05 12.26
C VAL A 305 26.88 -6.05 13.24
N GLY A 306 26.66 -7.28 12.78
CA GLY A 306 26.03 -8.36 13.54
C GLY A 306 24.51 -8.22 13.56
N ASN A 307 23.92 -8.21 14.74
CA ASN A 307 22.45 -8.17 14.88
C ASN A 307 21.93 -6.74 14.92
N LEU A 308 20.79 -6.50 14.26
CA LEU A 308 20.04 -5.26 14.42
C LEU A 308 19.71 -5.00 15.90
N PRO A 309 19.69 -3.73 16.35
CA PRO A 309 19.35 -3.39 17.73
C PRO A 309 17.88 -3.77 17.98
N ARG A 310 17.69 -4.76 18.85
CA ARG A 310 16.40 -5.29 19.25
C ARG A 310 16.21 -5.25 20.75
N SER A 311 14.97 -5.48 21.20
CA SER A 311 14.49 -5.52 22.58
C SER A 311 13.88 -4.21 23.12
N THR A 312 12.62 -4.32 23.53
CA THR A 312 11.83 -3.26 24.15
C THR A 312 12.44 -2.78 25.46
N CYS A 313 12.54 -1.47 25.64
CA CYS A 313 13.07 -0.82 26.83
C CYS A 313 14.49 -1.22 27.26
N ASN A 314 15.29 -1.82 26.37
CA ASN A 314 16.68 -2.12 26.64
C ASN A 314 17.56 -1.17 25.84
N GLY A 315 18.07 -0.13 26.49
CA GLY A 315 18.77 1.00 25.89
C GLY A 315 18.46 2.26 26.69
N SER A 316 18.85 3.44 26.23
CA SER A 316 18.57 4.67 26.95
C SER A 316 18.33 5.83 25.99
N LEU A 317 17.34 6.65 26.34
CA LEU A 317 17.12 7.93 25.66
C LEU A 317 18.23 8.90 26.07
N VAL A 318 18.66 9.76 25.16
CA VAL A 318 19.73 10.72 25.43
C VAL A 318 19.25 11.76 26.42
N GLY A 319 20.02 12.01 27.48
CA GLY A 319 19.67 13.00 28.51
C GLY A 319 18.82 12.45 29.66
N ASP A 320 18.37 11.19 29.62
CA ASP A 320 17.86 10.49 30.80
C ASP A 320 19.04 10.13 31.72
N GLY A 321 19.35 11.05 32.63
CA GLY A 321 20.37 10.84 33.65
C GLY A 321 19.98 9.72 34.61
N GLY A 322 20.44 8.50 34.35
CA GLY A 322 20.64 7.43 35.33
C GLY A 322 19.43 7.01 36.16
N GLY A 323 18.73 5.96 35.71
CA GLY A 323 17.74 5.26 36.51
C GLY A 323 17.60 3.82 36.03
N ASN A 324 18.48 2.94 36.49
CA ASN A 324 18.28 1.50 36.43
C ASN A 324 17.13 1.14 37.39
N ASP A 325 15.88 1.44 37.02
CA ASP A 325 14.70 1.00 37.75
C ASP A 325 14.22 -0.31 37.12
N THR A 326 14.79 -1.41 37.61
CA THR A 326 14.44 -2.80 37.27
C THR A 326 13.05 -3.20 37.79
N SER A 327 12.04 -2.34 37.68
CA SER A 327 10.68 -2.64 38.15
C SER A 327 9.56 -2.05 37.28
N VAL A 328 9.46 -2.48 36.01
CA VAL A 328 8.31 -2.19 35.15
C VAL A 328 7.86 -3.48 34.43
N PRO A 329 6.54 -3.77 34.32
CA PRO A 329 6.05 -5.07 33.87
C PRO A 329 6.45 -5.33 32.43
N THR A 330 6.97 -6.53 32.17
CA THR A 330 7.19 -7.05 30.82
C THR A 330 5.86 -7.04 30.05
N PRO A 331 5.71 -6.29 28.93
CA PRO A 331 4.65 -6.55 27.98
C PRO A 331 4.87 -7.97 27.44
N ALA A 332 3.82 -8.78 27.44
CA ALA A 332 3.91 -10.15 26.94
C ALA A 332 4.39 -10.13 25.48
N PRO A 333 5.30 -11.03 25.08
CA PRO A 333 5.72 -11.14 23.68
C PRO A 333 4.49 -11.40 22.81
N PHE A 334 4.32 -10.61 21.75
CA PHE A 334 3.34 -10.85 20.71
C PHE A 334 3.62 -12.22 20.09
N ALA A 335 2.76 -13.20 20.38
CA ALA A 335 2.69 -14.43 19.64
C ALA A 335 1.68 -14.22 18.50
N PRO A 336 2.03 -14.50 17.23
CA PRO A 336 1.05 -14.49 16.15
C PRO A 336 -0.06 -15.51 16.46
N PRO A 337 -1.33 -15.22 16.12
CA PRO A 337 -2.44 -16.12 16.42
C PRO A 337 -2.26 -17.46 15.70
N THR A 338 -2.20 -18.53 16.49
CA THR A 338 -2.20 -19.91 16.00
C THR A 338 -3.52 -20.21 15.28
N GLY A 339 -3.44 -20.57 14.00
CA GLY A 339 -4.59 -21.02 13.22
C GLY A 339 -5.21 -22.32 13.76
N PRO A 340 -6.48 -22.62 13.43
CA PRO A 340 -7.17 -23.84 13.86
C PRO A 340 -6.58 -25.10 13.18
N PRO A 341 -6.68 -26.28 13.82
CA PRO A 341 -5.94 -27.47 13.42
C PRO A 341 -6.50 -28.09 12.13
N SER A 342 -5.58 -28.41 11.21
CA SER A 342 -5.85 -29.19 10.00
C SER A 342 -6.12 -30.65 10.35
N VAL A 343 -7.26 -31.18 9.90
CA VAL A 343 -7.59 -32.60 9.94
C VAL A 343 -7.28 -33.20 8.58
N SER A 344 -6.23 -34.03 8.51
CA SER A 344 -6.01 -34.95 7.39
C SER A 344 -6.92 -36.18 7.51
N PRO A 345 -7.17 -36.86 6.39
CA PRO A 345 -6.87 -38.30 6.38
C PRO A 345 -6.09 -38.75 5.14
N ASN A 346 -5.16 -39.68 5.39
CA ASN A 346 -4.44 -40.53 4.43
C ASN A 346 -5.38 -41.47 3.68
N VAL A 347 -5.04 -41.84 2.42
CA VAL A 347 -5.07 -43.22 1.89
C VAL A 347 -4.12 -43.35 0.67
N ASP A 348 -3.02 -44.10 0.87
CA ASP A 348 -2.36 -45.19 0.11
C ASP A 348 -2.22 -45.28 -1.45
N ASP A 349 -0.96 -45.55 -1.83
CA ASP A 349 -0.37 -46.56 -2.77
C ASP A 349 -0.43 -46.47 -4.34
N ASP A 350 0.74 -46.09 -4.90
CA ASP A 350 1.63 -46.80 -5.89
C ASP A 350 1.19 -47.08 -7.37
N PRO A 351 2.10 -47.50 -8.30
CA PRO A 351 3.13 -46.75 -9.04
C PRO A 351 2.90 -46.75 -10.58
N SER A 352 3.74 -46.05 -11.36
CA SER A 352 4.57 -46.65 -12.45
C SER A 352 5.16 -45.63 -13.45
N SER A 353 6.50 -45.74 -13.62
CA SER A 353 7.38 -45.56 -14.79
C SER A 353 7.30 -44.35 -15.76
N GLY A 354 8.50 -43.79 -16.04
CA GLY A 354 8.78 -42.82 -17.12
C GLY A 354 8.77 -43.43 -18.54
N PRO A 355 9.27 -42.75 -19.61
CA PRO A 355 10.55 -42.04 -19.62
C PRO A 355 10.63 -40.69 -20.40
N SER A 356 11.73 -39.98 -20.12
CA SER A 356 12.51 -39.00 -20.88
C SER A 356 12.26 -38.80 -22.39
N VAL A 357 12.07 -37.55 -22.82
CA VAL A 357 12.77 -36.97 -24.00
C VAL A 357 12.79 -35.42 -23.94
N SER A 358 13.98 -34.85 -24.13
CA SER A 358 14.26 -33.55 -24.77
C SER A 358 15.14 -33.86 -26.01
N PRO A 359 15.54 -32.90 -26.87
CA PRO A 359 15.06 -31.54 -27.15
C PRO A 359 14.81 -31.32 -28.67
N SER A 360 14.24 -30.19 -29.07
CA SER A 360 14.63 -29.51 -30.32
C SER A 360 14.04 -28.09 -30.39
N GLU A 361 14.91 -27.19 -30.83
CA GLU A 361 14.73 -25.76 -31.05
C GLU A 361 13.97 -25.47 -32.36
N ASP A 362 13.64 -24.18 -32.51
CA ASP A 362 13.40 -23.39 -33.72
C ASP A 362 11.95 -23.15 -34.22
N ASP A 363 11.72 -21.84 -34.38
CA ASP A 363 10.93 -21.12 -35.40
C ASP A 363 9.74 -20.26 -34.93
N GLU A 364 10.05 -18.96 -34.88
CA GLU A 364 9.41 -17.81 -35.54
C GLU A 364 7.95 -17.42 -35.22
N ASP A 365 7.80 -16.09 -35.16
CA ASP A 365 6.61 -15.28 -34.92
C ASP A 365 5.36 -15.68 -35.72
N GLU A 366 4.23 -15.91 -35.03
CA GLU A 366 2.90 -15.64 -35.60
C GLU A 366 1.95 -15.05 -34.54
N GLU A 367 1.29 -13.97 -34.94
CA GLU A 367 0.19 -13.31 -34.25
C GLU A 367 -0.94 -14.33 -34.00
N ASN A 368 -1.18 -14.71 -32.75
CA ASN A 368 -2.27 -15.62 -32.43
C ASN A 368 -3.57 -14.84 -32.21
N ASP A 369 -4.37 -14.79 -33.27
CA ASP A 369 -5.81 -14.56 -33.23
C ASP A 369 -6.43 -15.39 -32.09
N SER A 370 -7.28 -14.76 -31.28
CA SER A 370 -7.89 -15.42 -30.12
C SER A 370 -8.95 -16.43 -30.57
N ASP A 371 -8.55 -17.66 -30.87
CA ASP A 371 -9.49 -18.77 -30.93
C ASP A 371 -10.03 -19.02 -29.52
N CYS A 372 -11.35 -18.80 -29.34
CA CYS A 372 -11.97 -18.92 -28.04
C CYS A 372 -12.23 -20.38 -27.65
N GLU A 373 -11.18 -21.05 -27.17
CA GLU A 373 -11.26 -22.40 -26.63
C GLU A 373 -10.65 -22.46 -25.22
N ASP A 374 -11.19 -23.35 -24.36
CA ASP A 374 -10.60 -23.61 -23.04
C ASP A 374 -9.32 -24.44 -23.18
N ASP A 375 -8.23 -24.01 -22.56
CA ASP A 375 -6.96 -24.75 -22.52
C ASP A 375 -7.11 -26.07 -21.74
N SER A 376 -7.01 -27.18 -22.46
CA SER A 376 -7.14 -28.53 -21.90
C SER A 376 -5.99 -28.94 -20.98
N ALA A 377 -4.81 -28.31 -21.10
CA ALA A 377 -3.64 -28.55 -20.26
C ALA A 377 -3.63 -27.69 -18.99
N PHE A 378 -4.47 -26.65 -18.93
CA PHE A 378 -4.52 -25.75 -17.80
C PHE A 378 -4.94 -26.45 -16.49
N LEU A 379 -4.14 -26.22 -15.43
CA LEU A 379 -4.45 -26.59 -14.06
C LEU A 379 -4.26 -25.38 -13.14
N PHE A 380 -5.32 -24.97 -12.45
CA PHE A 380 -5.25 -23.81 -11.56
C PHE A 380 -4.23 -24.03 -10.42
N ARG A 381 -3.15 -23.24 -10.44
CA ARG A 381 -1.97 -23.33 -9.56
C ARG A 381 -1.31 -24.73 -9.57
N GLY A 382 -1.30 -25.38 -10.74
CA GLY A 382 -0.65 -26.69 -10.93
C GLY A 382 -1.28 -27.85 -10.15
N ARG A 383 -2.50 -27.70 -9.63
CA ARG A 383 -3.15 -28.75 -8.81
C ARG A 383 -4.01 -29.67 -9.67
N GLU A 384 -3.77 -30.97 -9.53
CA GLU A 384 -4.52 -32.02 -10.22
C GLU A 384 -6.03 -31.89 -9.97
N GLY A 385 -6.83 -32.07 -11.04
CA GLY A 385 -8.29 -31.96 -11.00
C GLY A 385 -8.85 -30.53 -11.04
N LYS A 386 -8.01 -29.49 -11.11
CA LYS A 386 -8.45 -28.08 -11.24
C LYS A 386 -8.36 -27.52 -12.67
N ASN A 387 -8.87 -28.27 -13.63
CA ASN A 387 -8.96 -27.89 -15.05
C ASN A 387 -10.11 -26.91 -15.35
N CYS A 388 -10.27 -26.50 -16.61
CA CYS A 388 -11.31 -25.55 -17.02
C CYS A 388 -12.76 -26.02 -16.71
N ASN A 389 -13.02 -27.32 -16.65
CA ASN A 389 -14.31 -27.86 -16.19
C ASN A 389 -14.57 -27.58 -14.69
N TRP A 390 -13.52 -27.63 -13.87
CA TRP A 390 -13.59 -27.22 -12.47
C TRP A 390 -13.76 -25.69 -12.35
N VAL A 391 -13.06 -24.91 -13.19
CA VAL A 391 -13.21 -23.45 -13.28
C VAL A 391 -14.65 -23.07 -13.60
N LYS A 392 -15.29 -23.72 -14.58
CA LYS A 392 -16.70 -23.49 -14.97
C LYS A 392 -17.67 -23.62 -13.79
N LYS A 393 -17.44 -24.61 -12.92
CA LYS A 393 -18.23 -24.81 -11.70
C LYS A 393 -17.98 -23.70 -10.65
N LYS A 394 -16.76 -23.20 -10.55
CA LYS A 394 -16.38 -22.09 -9.64
C LYS A 394 -16.84 -20.73 -10.13
N ALA A 395 -16.70 -20.44 -11.42
CA ALA A 395 -17.13 -19.20 -12.07
C ALA A 395 -18.64 -18.95 -11.90
N ARG A 396 -19.46 -20.01 -11.95
CA ARG A 396 -20.91 -19.93 -11.67
C ARG A 396 -21.25 -19.52 -10.23
N LYS A 397 -20.41 -19.86 -9.26
CA LYS A 397 -20.63 -19.58 -7.82
C LYS A 397 -19.93 -18.30 -7.36
N PHE A 398 -18.84 -17.92 -8.02
CA PHE A 398 -18.00 -16.77 -7.69
C PHE A 398 -17.59 -16.05 -8.98
N ARG A 399 -18.36 -15.05 -9.41
CA ARG A 399 -18.14 -14.36 -10.70
C ARG A 399 -16.76 -13.69 -10.83
N ARG A 400 -16.08 -13.37 -9.71
CA ARG A 400 -14.71 -12.82 -9.69
C ARG A 400 -13.62 -13.91 -9.81
N PHE A 401 -13.96 -15.20 -9.79
CA PHE A 401 -12.98 -16.30 -9.84
C PHE A 401 -12.14 -16.28 -11.13
N CYS A 402 -12.77 -15.93 -12.25
CA CYS A 402 -12.12 -15.79 -13.55
C CYS A 402 -11.13 -14.62 -13.64
N ARG A 403 -11.10 -13.74 -12.64
CA ARG A 403 -10.09 -12.67 -12.51
C ARG A 403 -8.91 -13.06 -11.61
N LYS A 404 -8.94 -14.26 -11.03
CA LYS A 404 -7.81 -14.75 -10.24
C LYS A 404 -6.65 -15.12 -11.16
N ARG A 405 -5.43 -14.92 -10.69
CA ARG A 405 -4.22 -15.26 -11.43
C ARG A 405 -3.69 -16.64 -11.04
N SER A 406 -3.18 -17.36 -12.04
CA SER A 406 -2.43 -18.61 -11.90
C SER A 406 -1.12 -18.41 -12.64
N ASN A 407 0.01 -18.45 -11.93
CA ASN A 407 1.34 -18.14 -12.47
C ASN A 407 1.39 -16.79 -13.21
N GLY A 408 0.79 -15.75 -12.63
CA GLY A 408 0.80 -14.39 -13.19
C GLY A 408 -0.26 -14.11 -14.27
N ILE A 409 -0.83 -15.12 -14.92
CA ILE A 409 -1.81 -14.97 -16.01
C ILE A 409 -3.23 -15.23 -15.49
N SER A 410 -4.26 -14.55 -16.05
CA SER A 410 -5.63 -14.66 -15.57
C SER A 410 -6.22 -16.04 -15.88
N VAL A 411 -7.04 -16.57 -14.97
CA VAL A 411 -7.80 -17.81 -15.21
C VAL A 411 -8.72 -17.69 -16.45
N ALA A 412 -9.21 -16.49 -16.75
CA ALA A 412 -10.01 -16.25 -17.95
C ALA A 412 -9.21 -16.36 -19.25
N ASP A 413 -7.90 -16.14 -19.22
CA ASP A 413 -7.05 -16.22 -20.41
C ASP A 413 -6.79 -17.69 -20.78
N PHE A 414 -6.78 -18.58 -19.78
CA PHE A 414 -6.66 -20.03 -20.00
C PHE A 414 -8.01 -20.73 -20.21
N CYS A 415 -9.09 -20.23 -19.61
CA CYS A 415 -10.41 -20.85 -19.69
C CYS A 415 -11.51 -19.84 -20.08
N PRO A 416 -11.42 -19.23 -21.28
CA PRO A 416 -12.34 -18.17 -21.71
C PRO A 416 -13.80 -18.66 -21.83
N MET A 417 -14.04 -19.91 -22.26
CA MET A 417 -15.39 -20.48 -22.35
C MET A 417 -15.94 -20.85 -20.96
N ALA A 418 -15.12 -21.44 -20.09
CA ALA A 418 -15.50 -21.74 -18.70
C ALA A 418 -15.87 -20.47 -17.93
N CYS A 419 -15.26 -19.35 -18.29
CA CYS A 419 -15.47 -18.04 -17.71
C CYS A 419 -16.58 -17.23 -18.39
N GLY A 420 -17.23 -17.78 -19.43
CA GLY A 420 -18.33 -17.13 -20.14
C GLY A 420 -17.88 -15.84 -20.82
N MET A 421 -16.62 -15.78 -21.25
CA MET A 421 -16.08 -14.64 -21.99
C MET A 421 -16.38 -14.72 -23.49
N CYS A 422 -16.90 -15.87 -23.94
CA CYS A 422 -17.29 -16.09 -25.32
C CYS A 422 -18.76 -16.53 -25.37
N ASN A 423 -19.53 -15.81 -26.18
CA ASN A 423 -20.92 -16.12 -26.48
C ASN A 423 -20.99 -16.56 -27.94
N GLU A 424 -21.64 -17.68 -28.22
CA GLU A 424 -21.79 -18.23 -29.59
C GLU A 424 -22.82 -17.48 -30.46
N ASP A 425 -23.16 -16.23 -30.13
CA ASP A 425 -24.36 -15.56 -30.69
C ASP A 425 -24.12 -14.17 -31.31
N ASP A 426 -22.91 -13.80 -31.72
CA ASP A 426 -22.69 -12.50 -32.38
C ASP A 426 -22.39 -12.64 -33.87
N ASN A 427 -23.48 -12.72 -34.63
CA ASN A 427 -23.56 -12.50 -36.06
C ASN A 427 -23.37 -10.99 -36.33
N ASP A 428 -22.42 -10.67 -37.19
CA ASP A 428 -22.09 -9.35 -37.73
C ASP A 428 -23.32 -8.46 -38.01
N SER A 429 -23.44 -7.33 -37.31
CA SER A 429 -24.46 -6.30 -37.58
C SER A 429 -24.16 -4.98 -36.83
N ASP A 430 -23.52 -4.05 -37.55
CA ASP A 430 -23.51 -2.59 -37.33
C ASP A 430 -22.82 -2.06 -36.06
N CYS A 431 -21.49 -1.94 -36.11
CA CYS A 431 -20.74 -1.15 -35.13
C CYS A 431 -20.98 0.37 -35.32
N LYS A 432 -21.91 0.95 -34.55
CA LYS A 432 -22.27 2.38 -34.60
C LYS A 432 -22.42 2.97 -33.20
N ASP A 433 -22.00 4.23 -33.04
CA ASP A 433 -22.23 5.00 -31.82
C ASP A 433 -23.72 5.32 -31.63
N ASP A 434 -24.21 5.18 -30.39
CA ASP A 434 -25.56 5.61 -30.02
C ASP A 434 -25.65 7.14 -29.99
N SER A 435 -26.32 7.70 -31.00
CA SER A 435 -26.55 9.14 -31.13
C SER A 435 -27.33 9.77 -29.97
N ALA A 436 -28.08 8.99 -29.20
CA ALA A 436 -28.84 9.44 -28.03
C ALA A 436 -28.05 9.34 -26.72
N PHE A 437 -26.86 8.75 -26.74
CA PHE A 437 -26.05 8.59 -25.55
C PHE A 437 -25.61 9.94 -24.96
N LEU A 438 -25.81 10.09 -23.66
CA LEU A 438 -25.25 11.16 -22.84
C LEU A 438 -24.62 10.55 -21.58
N PHE A 439 -23.34 10.80 -21.36
CA PHE A 439 -22.65 10.29 -20.18
C PHE A 439 -23.27 10.85 -18.89
N ARG A 440 -23.86 9.96 -18.09
CA ARG A 440 -24.65 10.25 -16.88
C ARG A 440 -25.74 11.32 -17.11
N GLY A 441 -26.35 11.32 -18.31
CA GLY A 441 -27.45 12.23 -18.67
C GLY A 441 -27.07 13.71 -18.81
N ARG A 442 -25.76 14.04 -18.85
CA ARG A 442 -25.31 15.43 -18.96
C ARG A 442 -25.27 15.90 -20.42
N GLU A 443 -25.94 17.01 -20.70
CA GLU A 443 -25.98 17.64 -22.02
C GLU A 443 -24.55 17.96 -22.53
N GLY A 444 -24.28 17.67 -23.80
CA GLY A 444 -22.96 17.85 -24.42
C GLY A 444 -21.95 16.70 -24.22
N LYS A 445 -22.24 15.71 -23.36
CA LYS A 445 -21.37 14.53 -23.15
C LYS A 445 -21.77 13.32 -24.01
N ASN A 446 -21.87 13.51 -25.33
CA ASN A 446 -22.22 12.47 -26.29
C ASN A 446 -21.00 11.65 -26.77
N CYS A 447 -21.19 10.70 -27.68
CA CYS A 447 -20.10 9.86 -28.20
C CYS A 447 -18.98 10.67 -28.88
N ASN A 448 -19.26 11.82 -29.51
CA ASN A 448 -18.22 12.71 -30.04
C ASN A 448 -17.34 13.34 -28.95
N TRP A 449 -17.92 13.60 -27.77
CA TRP A 449 -17.17 14.03 -26.60
C TRP A 449 -16.33 12.88 -26.01
N VAL A 450 -16.88 11.65 -25.98
CA VAL A 450 -16.16 10.43 -25.57
C VAL A 450 -14.96 10.15 -26.49
N LYS A 451 -15.11 10.35 -27.80
CA LYS A 451 -14.05 10.16 -28.80
C LYS A 451 -12.80 11.01 -28.53
N LYS A 452 -12.95 12.15 -27.86
CA LYS A 452 -11.84 13.02 -27.45
C LYS A 452 -11.17 12.58 -26.15
N LYS A 453 -11.73 11.60 -25.43
CA LYS A 453 -11.34 11.16 -24.08
C LYS A 453 -11.46 9.64 -23.91
N VAL A 454 -11.03 8.88 -24.92
CA VAL A 454 -11.22 7.43 -25.05
C VAL A 454 -10.75 6.66 -23.82
N ARG A 455 -9.48 6.85 -23.41
CA ARG A 455 -8.86 6.15 -22.27
C ARG A 455 -9.59 6.42 -20.94
N ALA A 456 -10.10 7.63 -20.76
CA ALA A 456 -10.71 8.06 -19.51
C ALA A 456 -12.17 7.58 -19.34
N PHE A 457 -12.91 7.33 -20.44
CA PHE A 457 -14.36 7.10 -20.36
C PHE A 457 -14.84 5.77 -20.92
N CYS A 458 -14.16 5.16 -21.89
CA CYS A 458 -14.68 3.97 -22.57
C CYS A 458 -14.88 2.76 -21.63
N ASN A 459 -14.09 2.66 -20.57
CA ASN A 459 -14.25 1.63 -19.53
C ASN A 459 -15.14 2.05 -18.35
N LYS A 460 -15.53 3.33 -18.26
CA LYS A 460 -16.44 3.83 -17.22
C LYS A 460 -17.88 3.37 -17.52
N LYS A 461 -18.73 3.38 -16.49
CA LYS A 461 -20.16 3.10 -16.62
C LYS A 461 -20.99 4.39 -16.61
N SER A 462 -21.96 4.46 -17.51
CA SER A 462 -23.03 5.46 -17.56
C SER A 462 -24.37 4.74 -17.41
N ASN A 463 -25.14 5.07 -16.38
CA ASN A 463 -26.42 4.39 -16.08
C ASN A 463 -26.30 2.85 -16.04
N GLY A 464 -25.18 2.33 -15.50
CA GLY A 464 -24.91 0.90 -15.37
C GLY A 464 -24.31 0.22 -16.61
N ILE A 465 -24.32 0.88 -17.78
CA ILE A 465 -23.78 0.34 -19.05
C ILE A 465 -22.38 0.93 -19.31
N LYS A 466 -21.42 0.13 -19.77
CA LYS A 466 -20.09 0.63 -20.13
C LYS A 466 -20.19 1.58 -21.32
N VAL A 467 -19.46 2.69 -21.28
CA VAL A 467 -19.50 3.68 -22.36
C VAL A 467 -19.07 3.07 -23.70
N LYS A 468 -18.09 2.14 -23.71
CA LYS A 468 -17.70 1.43 -24.94
C LYS A 468 -18.79 0.58 -25.59
N VAL A 469 -19.85 0.24 -24.85
CA VAL A 469 -21.02 -0.48 -25.39
C VAL A 469 -21.98 0.49 -26.08
N SER A 470 -22.13 1.70 -25.54
CA SER A 470 -23.00 2.74 -26.13
C SER A 470 -22.29 3.57 -27.21
N CYS A 471 -20.96 3.68 -27.16
CA CYS A 471 -20.15 4.41 -28.12
C CYS A 471 -18.97 3.56 -28.63
N PRO A 472 -19.23 2.42 -29.31
CA PRO A 472 -18.17 1.51 -29.72
C PRO A 472 -17.22 2.09 -30.77
N VAL A 473 -17.70 2.97 -31.67
CA VAL A 473 -16.87 3.66 -32.67
C VAL A 473 -16.01 4.74 -32.03
N ALA A 474 -16.58 5.53 -31.11
CA ALA A 474 -15.82 6.52 -30.36
C ALA A 474 -14.73 5.88 -29.47
N CYS A 475 -14.94 4.62 -29.08
CA CYS A 475 -14.08 3.89 -28.16
C CYS A 475 -13.08 2.94 -28.82
N ASN A 476 -13.04 2.86 -30.15
CA ASN A 476 -12.27 1.85 -30.89
C ASN A 476 -12.53 0.44 -30.33
N ALA A 477 -13.81 0.16 -30.04
CA ALA A 477 -14.30 -1.12 -29.55
C ALA A 477 -15.16 -1.84 -30.58
N CYS A 478 -15.23 -1.28 -31.79
CA CYS A 478 -15.19 -2.06 -33.02
C CYS A 478 -13.74 -2.53 -33.20
#